data_AF-A0A7I8JKU1-F1
#
_entry.id   AF-A0A7I8JKU1-F1
#
_cell.length_a   1.000
_cell.length_b   1.000
_cell.length_c   1.000
_cell.angle_alpha   90.00
_cell.angle_beta   90.00
_cell.angle_gamma   90.00
#
_symmetry.space_group_name_H-M   'P 1'
#
loop_
_entity.id
_entity.type
_entity.pdbx_description
1 polymer ?
#
loop_
_entity_poly.entity_id
_entity_poly.type
_entity_poly.pdbx_seq_one_letter_code
_entity_poly.pdbx_strand_id
1 'polypeptide(L)'
;MNGNTLCAVCKDDISLEENPKQLPCSHHYHAECILPWLRIRNTCPVCRYELPTDDPDYEHRRAFGALGGMPLDPEVMYEFGIFD
;
A
#
# COMPACT_ATOMS: atom_id res chain seq x y z
N MET A 1 -5.02 -17.46 26.52
CA MET A 1 -5.16 -17.56 25.06
C MET A 1 -4.15 -16.60 24.47
N ASN A 2 -3.04 -17.11 23.96
CA ASN A 2 -1.91 -16.30 23.53
C ASN A 2 -2.28 -15.65 22.19
N GLY A 3 -2.56 -14.35 22.20
CA GLY A 3 -2.73 -13.54 20.99
C GLY A 3 -1.38 -13.26 20.33
N ASN A 4 -0.59 -14.29 20.03
CA ASN A 4 0.67 -14.14 19.34
C ASN A 4 0.39 -13.81 17.87
N THR A 5 0.74 -12.60 17.46
CA THR A 5 0.77 -12.20 16.05
C THR A 5 1.93 -12.91 15.37
N LEU A 6 1.66 -13.71 14.35
CA LEU A 6 2.67 -14.43 13.55
C LEU A 6 2.91 -13.70 12.24
N CYS A 7 4.17 -13.59 11.81
CA CYS A 7 4.54 -12.99 10.55
C CYS A 7 4.35 -14.01 9.41
N ALA A 8 3.45 -13.75 8.48
CA ALA A 8 3.20 -14.70 7.37
C ALA A 8 4.37 -14.82 6.37
N VAL A 9 5.37 -13.94 6.44
CA VAL A 9 6.55 -13.95 5.56
C VAL A 9 7.59 -14.96 6.08
N CYS A 10 8.11 -14.77 7.29
CA CYS A 10 9.09 -15.66 7.90
C CYS A 10 8.46 -16.87 8.62
N LYS A 11 7.16 -16.80 8.98
CA LYS A 11 6.43 -17.78 9.80
C LYS A 11 6.86 -17.84 11.27
N ASP A 12 7.53 -16.80 11.76
CA ASP A 12 7.92 -16.63 13.16
C ASP A 12 6.95 -15.71 13.92
N ASP A 13 7.00 -15.80 15.26
CA ASP A 13 6.32 -14.88 16.15
C ASP A 13 6.85 -13.45 16.05
N ILE A 14 5.91 -12.51 16.10
CA ILE A 14 6.19 -11.08 16.10
C ILE A 14 6.20 -10.62 17.55
N SER A 15 7.36 -10.19 18.01
CA SER A 15 7.47 -9.57 19.32
C SER A 15 7.10 -8.09 19.24
N LEU A 16 6.37 -7.57 20.23
CA LEU A 16 6.05 -6.14 20.32
C LEU A 16 7.32 -5.27 20.46
N GLU A 17 8.39 -5.90 20.92
CA GLU A 17 9.74 -5.35 21.07
C GLU A 17 10.37 -4.98 19.72
N GLU A 18 9.98 -5.68 18.65
CA GLU A 18 10.57 -5.58 17.31
C GLU A 18 9.87 -4.54 16.42
N ASN A 19 9.04 -3.67 17.00
CA ASN A 19 8.30 -2.60 16.33
C ASN A 19 7.61 -3.08 15.03
N PRO A 20 6.64 -4.00 15.12
CA PRO A 20 6.00 -4.55 13.94
C PRO A 20 5.28 -3.49 13.12
N LYS A 21 5.26 -3.71 11.81
CA LYS A 21 4.51 -2.89 10.88
C LYS A 21 3.12 -3.48 10.69
N GLN A 22 2.13 -2.68 11.07
CA GLN A 22 0.73 -2.94 10.81
C GLN A 22 0.34 -2.33 9.47
N LEU A 23 -0.25 -3.14 8.59
CA LEU A 23 -0.84 -2.69 7.33
C LEU A 23 -2.27 -2.16 7.55
N PRO A 24 -2.83 -1.35 6.63
CA PRO A 24 -4.20 -0.83 6.74
C PRO A 24 -5.27 -1.93 6.70
N CYS A 25 -4.93 -3.13 6.23
CA CYS A 25 -5.77 -4.32 6.31
C CYS A 25 -5.70 -5.05 7.68
N SER A 26 -5.13 -4.42 8.71
CA SER A 26 -4.92 -4.93 10.08
C SER A 26 -4.01 -6.16 10.23
N HIS A 27 -3.21 -6.49 9.21
CA HIS A 27 -2.19 -7.54 9.32
C HIS A 27 -0.85 -6.99 9.82
N HIS A 28 -0.17 -7.76 10.68
CA HIS A 28 1.11 -7.40 11.28
C HIS A 28 2.25 -8.21 10.68
N TYR A 29 3.39 -7.57 10.49
CA TYR A 29 4.61 -8.17 9.98
C TYR A 29 5.84 -7.55 10.65
N HIS A 30 6.95 -8.29 10.71
CA HIS A 30 8.24 -7.69 11.02
C HIS A 30 8.58 -6.61 9.98
N ALA A 31 9.09 -5.47 10.44
CA ALA A 31 9.51 -4.39 9.55
C ALA A 31 10.52 -4.90 8.50
N GLU A 32 11.47 -5.72 8.92
CA GLU A 32 12.50 -6.31 8.05
C GLU A 32 11.94 -7.30 7.03
N CYS A 33 10.79 -7.91 7.30
CA CYS A 33 10.14 -8.84 6.37
C CYS A 33 9.22 -8.11 5.38
N ILE A 34 8.44 -7.13 5.84
CA ILE A 34 7.43 -6.48 5.00
C ILE A 34 8.00 -5.35 4.15
N LEU A 35 9.03 -4.63 4.61
CA LEU A 35 9.66 -3.57 3.82
C LEU A 35 10.23 -4.07 2.49
N PRO A 36 11.05 -5.15 2.42
CA PRO A 36 11.53 -5.66 1.14
C PRO A 36 10.40 -6.20 0.26
N TRP A 37 9.33 -6.74 0.85
CA TRP A 37 8.14 -7.14 0.10
C TRP A 37 7.46 -5.93 -0.57
N LEU A 38 7.21 -4.86 0.19
CA LEU A 38 6.58 -3.63 -0.30
C LEU A 38 7.40 -2.89 -1.36
N ARG A 39 8.73 -3.08 -1.38
CA ARG A 39 9.59 -2.56 -2.47
C ARG A 39 9.32 -3.21 -3.83
N ILE A 40 8.79 -4.43 -3.84
CA ILE A 40 8.50 -5.18 -5.08
C ILE A 40 7.00 -5.13 -5.38
N ARG A 41 6.16 -5.37 -4.37
CA ARG A 41 4.70 -5.33 -4.47
C ARG A 41 4.10 -4.68 -3.24
N ASN A 42 3.31 -3.65 -3.45
CA ASN A 42 2.56 -2.97 -2.40
C ASN A 42 1.27 -3.72 -2.00
N THR A 43 1.26 -5.05 -2.07
CA THR A 43 0.08 -5.86 -1.72
C THR A 43 0.32 -6.69 -0.48
N CYS A 44 -0.70 -6.84 0.36
CA CYS A 44 -0.63 -7.67 1.55
C CYS A 44 -0.43 -9.16 1.18
N PRO A 45 0.57 -9.86 1.75
CA PRO A 45 0.80 -11.28 1.48
C PRO A 45 -0.37 -12.20 1.84
N VAL A 46 -1.22 -11.79 2.79
CA VAL A 46 -2.31 -12.61 3.32
C VAL A 46 -3.62 -12.35 2.58
N CYS A 47 -4.08 -11.10 2.56
CA CYS A 47 -5.38 -10.75 1.99
C CYS A 47 -5.30 -10.13 0.59
N ARG A 48 -4.10 -9.95 0.03
CA ARG A 48 -3.87 -9.30 -1.27
C ARG A 48 -4.35 -7.85 -1.36
N TYR A 49 -4.72 -7.24 -0.24
CA TYR A 49 -5.10 -5.84 -0.16
C TYR A 49 -3.95 -4.97 -0.67
N GLU A 50 -4.25 -4.11 -1.63
CA GLU A 50 -3.29 -3.17 -2.20
C GLU A 50 -3.15 -1.95 -1.30
N LEU A 51 -1.95 -1.66 -0.83
CA LEU A 51 -1.68 -0.54 0.04
C LEU A 51 -1.69 0.77 -0.74
N PRO A 52 -2.34 1.82 -0.21
CA PRO A 52 -2.12 3.19 -0.70
C PRO A 52 -0.68 3.60 -0.39
N THR A 53 -0.05 4.31 -1.32
CA THR A 53 1.26 4.92 -1.08
C THR A 53 1.11 6.38 -0.67
N ASP A 54 2.11 6.90 0.04
CA ASP A 54 2.20 8.34 0.42
C ASP A 54 2.84 9.18 -0.71
N ASP A 55 2.93 8.61 -1.90
CA ASP A 55 3.45 9.26 -3.09
C ASP A 55 2.24 9.78 -3.88
N PRO A 56 1.94 11.10 -3.79
CA PRO A 56 0.73 11.67 -4.37
C PRO A 56 0.72 11.47 -5.89
N ASP A 57 1.86 11.55 -6.57
CA ASP A 57 1.99 11.30 -8.00
C ASP A 57 1.59 9.88 -8.41
N TYR A 58 1.95 8.88 -7.60
CA TYR A 58 1.62 7.48 -7.88
C TYR A 58 0.15 7.14 -7.57
N GLU A 59 -0.41 7.64 -6.47
CA GLU A 59 -1.86 7.52 -6.20
C GLU A 59 -2.68 8.24 -7.28
N HIS A 60 -2.18 9.36 -7.80
CA HIS A 60 -2.79 10.08 -8.88
C HIS A 60 -2.80 9.27 -10.19
N ARG A 61 -1.70 8.62 -10.55
CA ARG A 61 -1.63 7.72 -11.72
C ARG A 61 -2.49 6.46 -11.56
N ARG A 62 -2.62 5.93 -10.34
CA ARG A 62 -3.50 4.79 -10.03
C ARG A 62 -4.96 5.14 -10.20
N ALA A 63 -5.36 6.28 -9.66
CA ALA A 63 -6.70 6.81 -9.84
C ALA A 63 -7.00 6.98 -11.33
N PHE A 64 -6.06 7.43 -12.15
CA PHE A 64 -6.25 7.58 -13.60
C PHE A 64 -6.37 6.26 -14.36
N GLY A 65 -5.61 5.23 -13.97
CA GLY A 65 -5.60 3.93 -14.65
C GLY A 65 -6.87 3.10 -14.42
N ALA A 66 -7.52 3.26 -13.26
CA ALA A 66 -8.70 2.48 -12.88
C ALA A 66 -10.00 2.90 -13.61
N LEU A 67 -10.07 4.12 -14.17
CA LEU A 67 -11.31 4.68 -14.75
C LEU A 67 -11.26 4.84 -16.28
N GLY A 68 -10.20 4.35 -16.94
CA GLY A 68 -10.11 4.44 -18.40
C GLY A 68 -9.70 5.83 -18.93
N GLY A 69 -8.85 6.56 -18.20
CA GLY A 69 -8.10 7.70 -18.74
C GLY A 69 -8.89 9.00 -18.91
N MET A 70 -9.03 9.76 -17.82
CA MET A 70 -9.10 11.23 -17.89
C MET A 70 -8.49 11.84 -16.62
N PRO A 71 -7.83 13.01 -16.72
CA PRO A 71 -7.27 13.66 -15.55
C PRO A 71 -8.32 14.16 -14.57
N LEU A 72 -8.17 13.75 -13.30
CA LEU A 72 -9.00 14.23 -12.18
C LEU A 72 -8.44 15.53 -11.56
N ASP A 73 -7.25 15.93 -11.99
CA ASP A 73 -6.60 17.13 -11.49
C ASP A 73 -7.08 18.38 -12.22
N PRO A 74 -7.62 19.38 -11.49
CA PRO A 74 -8.10 20.63 -12.06
C PRO A 74 -7.00 21.45 -12.75
N GLU A 75 -5.74 21.35 -12.31
CA GLU A 75 -4.62 22.08 -12.93
C GLU A 75 -4.25 21.44 -14.29
N VAL A 76 -4.21 20.10 -14.35
CA VAL A 76 -3.94 19.36 -15.59
C VAL A 76 -5.06 19.47 -16.61
N MET A 77 -6.33 19.46 -16.19
CA MET A 77 -7.47 19.64 -17.11
C MET A 77 -7.43 21.00 -17.83
N TYR A 78 -6.93 22.03 -17.14
CA TYR A 78 -6.82 23.39 -17.69
C TYR A 78 -5.63 23.53 -18.66
N GLU A 79 -4.49 22.88 -18.40
CA GLU A 79 -3.31 22.94 -19.28
C GLU A 79 -3.53 22.27 -20.65
N PHE A 80 -4.37 21.23 -20.72
CA PHE A 80 -4.65 20.50 -21.97
C PHE A 80 -5.86 21.03 -22.76
N GLY A 81 -6.50 22.10 -22.30
CA GLY A 81 -7.60 22.76 -23.04
C GLY A 81 -8.82 21.87 -23.30
N ILE A 82 -9.10 20.94 -22.38
CA ILE A 82 -10.16 19.92 -22.55
C ILE A 82 -11.56 20.50 -22.27
N PHE A 83 -11.65 21.66 -21.61
CA PHE A 83 -12.89 22.43 -21.49
C PHE A 83 -12.91 23.55 -22.53
N ASP A 84 -13.65 23.32 -23.62
CA ASP A 84 -14.48 24.33 -24.29
C ASP A 84 -15.95 23.95 -24.07
#